data_AF-A0AA88ZHA6-F1
#
_entry.id   AF-A0AA88ZHA6-F1
#
_cell.length_a   1.000
_cell.length_b   1.000
_cell.length_c   1.000
_cell.angle_alpha   90.00
_cell.angle_beta   90.00
_cell.angle_gamma   90.00
#
_symmetry.space_group_name_H-M   'P 1'
#
loop_
_entity.id
_entity.type
_entity.pdbx_description
1 polymer ?
#
loop_
_entity_poly.entity_id
_entity_poly.type
_entity_poly.pdbx_seq_one_letter_code
_entity_poly.pdbx_strand_id
1 'polypeptide(L)'
;MFFANENAIQANNLKLETATNLKHYNFYMSDAAIWLQQQKVANAIFQYRKAKELFPEKFAVNYKLTQVLLSSCALDSLYCEDARESVIRLKDKFPDREEVLRLVAFL
;
A
#
# COMPACT_ATOMS: atom_id res chain seq x y z
N MET A 1 5.62 -38.06 -19.03
CA MET A 1 5.68 -36.71 -19.63
C MET A 1 4.55 -35.77 -19.14
N PHE A 2 3.82 -36.11 -18.07
CA PHE A 2 2.63 -35.35 -17.63
C PHE A 2 2.93 -34.12 -16.75
N PHE A 3 4.00 -34.16 -15.93
CA PHE A 3 4.33 -33.08 -14.98
C PHE A 3 4.75 -31.75 -15.62
N ALA A 4 5.29 -31.76 -16.85
CA ALA A 4 5.69 -30.53 -17.53
C ALA A 4 4.49 -29.66 -17.92
N ASN A 5 3.32 -30.26 -18.18
CA ASN A 5 2.10 -29.55 -18.54
C ASN A 5 1.44 -28.89 -17.32
N GLU A 6 1.41 -29.59 -16.19
CA GLU A 6 0.82 -29.06 -14.94
C GLU A 6 1.59 -27.85 -14.41
N ASN A 7 2.93 -27.90 -14.43
CA ASN A 7 3.77 -26.77 -14.03
C ASN A 7 3.54 -25.54 -14.92
N ALA A 8 3.35 -25.74 -16.23
CA ALA A 8 3.08 -24.66 -17.17
C ALA A 8 1.69 -24.03 -16.93
N ILE A 9 0.67 -24.85 -16.66
CA ILE A 9 -0.69 -24.37 -16.33
C ILE A 9 -0.66 -23.57 -15.02
N GLN A 10 0.00 -24.07 -13.97
CA GLN A 10 0.13 -23.36 -12.70
C GLN A 10 0.84 -22.02 -12.86
N ALA A 11 1.95 -21.98 -13.62
CA ALA A 11 2.67 -20.75 -13.90
C ALA A 11 1.80 -19.73 -14.66
N ASN A 12 0.97 -20.18 -15.61
CA ASN A 12 0.05 -19.30 -16.33
C ASN A 12 -1.07 -18.76 -15.43
N ASN A 13 -1.64 -19.60 -14.56
CA ASN A 13 -2.66 -19.17 -13.60
C ASN A 13 -2.11 -18.12 -12.63
N LEU A 14 -0.90 -18.33 -12.10
CA LEU A 14 -0.23 -17.34 -11.23
C LEU A 14 0.02 -16.02 -11.96
N LYS A 15 0.41 -16.06 -13.24
CA LYS A 15 0.58 -14.85 -14.06
C LYS A 15 -0.75 -14.10 -14.26
N LEU A 16 -1.83 -14.81 -14.55
CA LEU A 16 -3.16 -14.23 -14.74
C LEU A 16 -3.70 -13.61 -13.45
N GLU A 17 -3.52 -14.31 -12.32
CA GLU A 17 -3.88 -13.81 -11.00
C GLU A 17 -3.07 -12.55 -10.65
N THR A 18 -1.76 -12.59 -10.86
CA THR A 18 -0.89 -11.43 -10.62
C THR A 18 -1.28 -10.23 -11.48
N ALA A 19 -1.61 -10.45 -12.76
CA ALA A 19 -2.07 -9.41 -13.66
C ALA A 19 -3.41 -8.81 -13.21
N THR A 20 -4.33 -9.66 -12.74
CA THR A 20 -5.63 -9.24 -12.19
C THR A 20 -5.44 -8.42 -10.91
N ASN A 21 -4.62 -8.91 -9.98
CA ASN A 21 -4.29 -8.20 -8.75
C ASN A 21 -3.61 -6.87 -9.04
N LEU A 22 -2.74 -6.79 -10.05
CA LEU A 22 -2.13 -5.53 -10.46
C LEU A 22 -3.17 -4.52 -10.98
N LYS A 23 -4.17 -4.96 -11.74
CA LYS A 23 -5.28 -4.09 -12.18
C LYS A 23 -6.07 -3.56 -11.00
N HIS A 24 -6.47 -4.41 -10.06
CA HIS A 24 -7.20 -3.99 -8.86
C HIS A 24 -6.35 -3.07 -7.97
N TYR A 25 -5.07 -3.37 -7.80
CA TYR A 25 -4.13 -2.51 -7.08
C TYR A 25 -4.08 -1.11 -7.70
N ASN A 26 -3.92 -1.02 -9.02
CA ASN A 26 -3.86 0.26 -9.72
C ASN A 26 -5.17 1.04 -9.58
N PHE A 27 -6.30 0.33 -9.65
CA PHE A 27 -7.62 0.92 -9.40
C PHE A 27 -7.69 1.51 -7.99
N TYR A 28 -7.41 0.73 -6.95
CA TYR A 28 -7.47 1.19 -5.56
C TYR A 28 -6.50 2.34 -5.26
N MET A 29 -5.28 2.30 -5.82
CA MET A 29 -4.33 3.41 -5.68
C MET A 29 -4.85 4.70 -6.33
N SER A 30 -5.48 4.60 -7.49
CA SER A 30 -6.02 5.74 -8.23
C SER A 30 -7.27 6.30 -7.55
N ASP A 31 -8.17 5.43 -7.11
CA ASP A 31 -9.39 5.80 -6.41
C ASP A 31 -9.07 6.46 -5.05
N ALA A 32 -8.08 5.93 -4.31
CA ALA A 32 -7.58 6.58 -3.09
C ALA A 32 -7.12 8.03 -3.34
N ALA A 33 -6.39 8.27 -4.43
CA ALA A 33 -5.94 9.60 -4.79
C ALA A 33 -7.10 10.55 -5.14
N ILE A 34 -8.14 10.04 -5.81
CA ILE A 34 -9.37 10.79 -6.10
C ILE A 34 -10.09 11.17 -4.80
N TRP A 35 -10.24 10.24 -3.86
CA TRP A 35 -10.85 10.53 -2.55
C TRP A 35 -10.07 11.57 -1.75
N LEU A 36 -8.73 11.53 -1.80
CA LEU A 36 -7.91 12.58 -1.16
C LEU A 36 -8.14 13.96 -1.78
N GLN A 37 -8.24 14.05 -3.11
CA GLN A 37 -8.53 15.33 -3.78
C GLN A 37 -9.89 15.90 -3.35
N GLN A 38 -10.84 15.04 -3.01
CA GLN A 38 -12.16 15.41 -2.48
C GLN A 38 -12.19 15.62 -0.96
N GLN A 39 -11.02 15.58 -0.30
CA GLN A 39 -10.86 15.65 1.16
C GLN A 39 -11.62 14.54 1.92
N LYS A 40 -11.95 13.44 1.25
CA LYS A 40 -12.58 12.26 1.86
C LYS A 40 -11.51 11.30 2.37
N VAL A 41 -10.82 11.71 3.43
CA VAL A 41 -9.62 11.04 3.94
C VAL A 41 -9.88 9.59 4.37
N ALA A 42 -10.98 9.31 5.07
CA ALA A 42 -11.34 7.95 5.49
C ALA A 42 -11.53 7.00 4.28
N ASN A 43 -12.15 7.48 3.19
CA ASN A 43 -12.32 6.71 1.97
C ASN A 43 -10.98 6.43 1.29
N ALA A 44 -10.07 7.41 1.27
CA ALA A 44 -8.73 7.20 0.74
C ALA A 44 -7.93 6.15 1.53
N ILE A 45 -8.00 6.20 2.87
CA ILE A 45 -7.37 5.19 3.74
C ILE A 45 -7.95 3.80 3.45
N PHE A 46 -9.27 3.68 3.31
CA PHE A 46 -9.93 2.43 2.95
C PHE A 46 -9.38 1.86 1.64
N GLN A 47 -9.28 2.69 0.59
CA GLN A 47 -8.78 2.23 -0.71
C GLN A 47 -7.28 1.88 -0.67
N TYR A 48 -6.45 2.64 0.03
CA TYR A 48 -5.05 2.26 0.22
C TYR A 48 -4.89 0.95 0.98
N ARG A 49 -5.76 0.65 1.96
CA ARG A 49 -5.77 -0.66 2.63
C ARG A 49 -6.12 -1.78 1.65
N LYS A 50 -7.08 -1.57 0.75
CA LYS A 50 -7.39 -2.53 -0.34
C LYS A 50 -6.23 -2.74 -1.31
N ALA A 51 -5.52 -1.68 -1.68
CA ALA A 51 -4.30 -1.81 -2.47
C ALA A 51 -3.20 -2.58 -1.71
N LYS A 52 -3.06 -2.36 -0.39
CA LYS A 52 -2.08 -3.05 0.46
C LYS A 52 -2.41 -4.53 0.63
N GLU A 53 -3.68 -4.91 0.73
CA GLU A 53 -4.12 -6.32 0.78
C GLU A 53 -3.59 -7.12 -0.42
N LEU A 54 -3.55 -6.51 -1.62
CA LEU A 54 -3.09 -7.17 -2.86
C LEU A 54 -1.57 -7.23 -2.98
N PHE A 55 -0.86 -6.20 -2.49
CA PHE A 55 0.60 -6.14 -2.51
C PHE A 55 1.14 -5.59 -1.18
N PRO A 56 1.16 -6.42 -0.11
CA PRO A 56 1.47 -5.96 1.25
C PRO A 56 2.87 -5.39 1.37
N GLU A 57 3.78 -5.89 0.53
CA GLU A 57 5.18 -5.55 0.56
C GLU A 57 5.57 -4.37 -0.35
N LYS A 58 4.62 -3.84 -1.15
CA LYS A 58 4.90 -2.81 -2.15
C LYS A 58 5.11 -1.46 -1.50
N PHE A 59 6.27 -0.86 -1.75
CA PHE A 59 6.67 0.41 -1.17
C PHE A 59 5.64 1.52 -1.39
N ALA A 60 5.18 1.68 -2.64
CA ALA A 60 4.32 2.79 -3.03
C ALA A 60 3.02 2.89 -2.21
N VAL A 61 2.34 1.78 -1.94
CA VAL A 61 1.10 1.80 -1.14
C VAL A 61 1.36 2.01 0.33
N ASN A 62 2.38 1.35 0.89
CA ASN A 62 2.74 1.53 2.30
C ASN A 62 3.17 2.98 2.57
N TYR A 63 3.98 3.56 1.68
CA TYR A 63 4.39 4.96 1.77
C TYR A 63 3.19 5.90 1.72
N LYS A 64 2.33 5.79 0.70
CA LYS A 64 1.16 6.66 0.53
C LYS A 64 0.17 6.54 1.69
N LEU A 65 -0.13 5.32 2.13
CA LEU A 65 -0.98 5.09 3.29
C LEU A 65 -0.39 5.74 4.54
N THR A 66 0.91 5.56 4.80
CA THR A 66 1.58 6.16 5.96
C THR A 66 1.52 7.69 5.93
N GLN A 67 1.72 8.31 4.76
CA GLN A 67 1.59 9.78 4.62
C GLN A 67 0.20 10.26 5.03
N VAL A 68 -0.85 9.57 4.59
CA VAL A 68 -2.23 9.94 4.92
C VAL A 68 -2.51 9.72 6.40
N LEU A 69 -2.08 8.59 6.98
CA LEU A 69 -2.24 8.30 8.40
C LEU A 69 -1.54 9.34 9.28
N LEU A 70 -0.29 9.71 8.95
CA LEU A 70 0.44 10.77 9.66
C LEU A 70 -0.29 12.11 9.58
N SER A 71 -0.81 12.46 8.40
CA SER A 71 -1.57 13.71 8.20
C SER A 71 -2.86 13.71 9.03
N SER A 72 -3.61 12.61 9.03
CA SER A 72 -4.82 12.45 9.85
C SER A 72 -4.53 12.50 11.35
N CYS A 73 -3.41 11.94 11.79
CA CYS A 73 -3.00 12.05 13.19
C CYS A 73 -2.65 13.49 13.55
N ALA A 74 -1.86 14.16 12.73
CA ALA A 74 -1.40 15.52 13.01
C ALA A 74 -2.54 16.55 12.99
N LEU A 75 -3.50 16.42 12.09
CA LEU A 75 -4.59 17.38 11.91
C LEU A 75 -5.82 17.06 12.77
N ASP A 76 -6.18 15.77 12.86
CA ASP A 76 -7.46 15.34 13.43
C ASP A 76 -7.30 14.42 14.65
N SER A 77 -6.06 14.10 15.08
CA SER A 77 -5.77 13.10 16.12
C SER A 77 -6.34 11.71 15.83
N LEU A 78 -6.50 11.37 14.56
CA LEU A 78 -7.02 10.07 14.10
C LEU A 78 -5.89 9.15 13.62
N TYR A 79 -6.03 7.86 13.91
CA TYR A 79 -5.13 6.80 13.42
C TYR A 79 -3.65 6.96 13.82
N CYS A 80 -3.35 7.65 14.93
CA CYS A 80 -1.98 7.92 15.36
C CYS A 80 -1.14 6.66 15.59
N GLU A 81 -1.72 5.64 16.21
CA GLU A 81 -1.01 4.36 16.40
C GLU A 81 -0.72 3.67 15.06
N ASP A 82 -1.71 3.59 14.17
CA ASP A 82 -1.52 3.04 12.82
C ASP A 82 -0.43 3.80 12.04
N ALA A 83 -0.39 5.13 12.18
CA ALA A 83 0.61 5.98 11.56
C ALA A 83 2.01 5.64 12.10
N ARG A 84 2.16 5.59 13.44
CA ARG A 84 3.41 5.28 14.13
C ARG A 84 3.94 3.91 13.73
N GLU A 85 3.10 2.88 13.79
CA GLU A 85 3.47 1.53 13.37
C GLU A 85 3.90 1.49 11.91
N SER A 86 3.18 2.19 11.03
CA SER A 86 3.47 2.17 9.59
C SER A 86 4.80 2.84 9.27
N VAL A 87 5.16 3.93 9.96
CA VAL A 87 6.48 4.57 9.84
C VAL A 87 7.59 3.62 10.28
N ILE A 88 7.43 2.96 11.43
CA ILE A 88 8.42 2.00 11.95
C ILE A 88 8.64 0.87 10.93
N ARG A 89 7.56 0.25 10.44
CA ARG A 89 7.66 -0.83 9.43
C ARG A 89 8.32 -0.36 8.14
N LEU A 90 8.04 0.87 7.68
CA LEU A 90 8.69 1.43 6.49
C LEU A 90 10.19 1.64 6.73
N LYS A 91 10.58 2.15 7.90
CA LYS A 91 11.98 2.36 8.27
C LYS A 91 12.73 1.04 8.35
N ASP A 92 12.16 0.03 9.00
CA ASP A 92 12.80 -1.28 9.14
C ASP A 92 13.05 -1.94 7.79
N LYS A 93 12.12 -1.76 6.84
CA LYS A 93 12.18 -2.40 5.54
C LYS A 93 12.95 -1.61 4.47
N PHE A 94 12.92 -0.28 4.57
CA PHE A 94 13.53 0.63 3.60
C PHE A 94 14.35 1.72 4.32
N PRO A 95 15.36 1.34 5.13
CA PRO A 95 16.04 2.25 6.05
C PRO A 95 16.74 3.42 5.35
N ASP A 96 17.23 3.19 4.13
CA ASP A 96 18.03 4.18 3.40
C ASP A 96 17.22 5.01 2.38
N ARG A 97 15.90 4.81 2.31
CA ARG A 97 15.06 5.60 1.41
C ARG A 97 14.81 6.98 2.01
N GLU A 98 15.25 8.03 1.31
CA GLU A 98 15.05 9.41 1.74
C GLU A 98 13.59 9.74 2.03
N GLU A 99 12.64 9.21 1.23
CA GLU A 99 11.22 9.43 1.48
C GLU A 99 10.79 8.91 2.86
N VAL A 100 11.34 7.78 3.30
CA VAL A 100 11.04 7.17 4.60
C VAL A 100 11.72 7.94 5.72
N LEU A 101 12.98 8.32 5.54
CA LEU A 101 13.70 9.15 6.52
C LEU A 101 12.95 10.47 6.79
N ARG A 102 12.35 11.06 5.75
CA ARG A 102 11.48 12.24 5.91
C ARG A 102 10.23 11.94 6.76
N LEU A 103 9.62 10.76 6.67
CA LEU A 103 8.47 10.40 7.50
C LEU A 103 8.85 10.22 8.97
N VAL A 104 10.03 9.65 9.24
CA VAL A 104 10.53 9.42 10.60
C VAL A 104 10.76 10.73 11.35
N ALA A 105 11.08 11.83 10.65
CA ALA A 105 11.23 13.15 11.26
C ALA A 105 9.92 13.73 11.85
N PHE A 106 8.77 13.12 11.56
CA PHE A 106 7.46 13.51 12.11
C PHE A 106 7.00 12.64 13.29
N LEU A 107 7.82 11.67 13.72
CA LEU A 107 7.63 10.92 14.98
C LEU A 107 8.28 11.67 16.16
#